data_AF-A0A845KZ60-F1
#
_entry.id   AF-A0A845KZ60-F1
#
_cell.length_a   1.000
_cell.length_b   1.000
_cell.length_c   1.000
_cell.angle_alpha   90.00
_cell.angle_beta   90.00
_cell.angle_gamma   90.00
#
_symmetry.space_group_name_H-M   'P 1'
#
loop_
_entity.id
_entity.type
_entity.pdbx_description
1 polymer ?
#
loop_
_entity_poly.entity_id
_entity_poly.type
_entity_poly.pdbx_seq_one_letter_code
_entity_poly.pdbx_strand_id
1 'polypeptide(L)'
;MLVVDRYVGVDPRFQSNARKARTRRSERRSPERAGTLADQRDDIPDLENPLFDDSQPIEGTVLTANPVGYGNPLPPLDLEPLEEIFPDTPLPPFVWEQGLAEAEPSTVRIGGEKEAATALAGDAALTEDVFENEVITGDEAVAGKSMPAEGEASLGNAMTVGNDAFSRNEPALSGNASLAPDLRAERETLVDLLAEYDLTLRSLHRQGGRLLAETDRGPLRVEFLEGEKALQRGRNITAALKHLREKGFTQCPEPRVSKYGERVIPWGDRAYYLYNKLPGRSAKLDASRDLQEAGRSLALLHRGGRGFQPVEPSVAAPLDIPGQFAWGRQVAADWLAMVGRQRFFSDSDHLLRENLPKLTERGEKGFAWMEAAYQEKRKQTEQEGALCHGDYGAASLLKTQRTFWVDRFNHCRCDIAVTELAQFISNIVRSSRDGWKEAIYVVEGYESVEKLTEADWRILLGCLIIPFDLFEHLEGKIRTEPANTIELIPDRKLQDQGFRRTRRTIETCNRAYAAAYRLAAQAELALPI
;
A
#
# COMPACT_ATOMS: atom_id res chain seq x y z
N MET A 1 -19.31 -48.38 -39.91
CA MET A 1 -18.18 -48.88 -39.11
C MET A 1 -16.93 -48.17 -39.59
N LEU A 2 -16.42 -47.21 -38.83
CA LEU A 2 -15.03 -46.73 -38.80
C LEU A 2 -14.95 -45.62 -37.74
N VAL A 3 -14.19 -45.92 -36.68
CA VAL A 3 -13.89 -45.09 -35.52
C VAL A 3 -12.72 -44.18 -35.89
N VAL A 4 -12.80 -42.91 -35.53
CA VAL A 4 -11.65 -41.98 -35.55
C VAL A 4 -11.45 -41.47 -34.14
N ASP A 5 -10.49 -42.05 -33.44
CA ASP A 5 -9.96 -41.56 -32.17
C ASP A 5 -9.23 -40.23 -32.39
N ARG A 6 -9.61 -39.19 -31.66
CA ARG A 6 -8.79 -38.00 -31.47
C ARG A 6 -8.17 -38.02 -30.08
N TYR A 7 -6.93 -38.48 -30.04
CA TYR A 7 -5.97 -38.27 -28.98
C TYR A 7 -5.77 -36.76 -28.75
N VAL A 8 -5.98 -36.27 -27.52
CA VAL A 8 -5.55 -34.93 -27.11
C VAL A 8 -4.39 -35.10 -26.15
N GLY A 9 -3.25 -34.52 -26.53
CA GLY A 9 -1.96 -34.66 -25.87
C GLY A 9 -1.95 -34.11 -24.44
N VAL A 10 -1.21 -34.81 -23.59
CA VAL A 10 -0.83 -34.41 -22.24
C VAL A 10 0.26 -33.34 -22.33
N ASP A 11 0.10 -32.27 -21.56
CA ASP A 11 1.04 -31.14 -21.43
C ASP A 11 2.46 -31.62 -21.05
N PRO A 12 3.53 -31.24 -21.81
CA PRO A 12 4.91 -31.66 -21.53
C PRO A 12 5.51 -31.13 -20.21
N ARG A 13 4.82 -30.28 -19.44
CA ARG A 13 5.35 -29.70 -18.19
C ARG A 13 5.33 -30.64 -16.98
N PHE A 14 4.78 -31.84 -17.10
CA PHE A 14 4.68 -32.83 -16.02
C PHE A 14 5.65 -34.02 -16.11
N GLN A 15 6.73 -33.93 -16.89
CA GLN A 15 7.78 -34.93 -16.90
C GLN A 15 9.13 -34.37 -16.43
N SER A 16 9.39 -34.45 -15.12
CA SER A 16 10.74 -34.78 -14.63
C SER A 16 10.71 -35.28 -13.18
N ASN A 17 10.65 -36.60 -13.04
CA ASN A 17 11.06 -37.28 -11.82
C ASN A 17 12.59 -37.44 -11.86
N ALA A 18 13.32 -36.60 -11.14
CA ALA A 18 14.71 -36.87 -10.79
C ALA A 18 14.84 -37.02 -9.26
N ARG A 19 14.84 -38.28 -8.82
CA ARG A 19 15.23 -38.68 -7.46
C ARG A 19 16.64 -38.13 -7.18
N LYS A 20 16.78 -37.29 -6.15
CA LYS A 20 18.07 -37.07 -5.47
C LYS A 20 17.91 -37.34 -3.97
N ALA A 21 18.83 -38.17 -3.49
CA ALA A 21 18.82 -38.82 -2.20
C ALA A 21 18.88 -37.84 -1.02
N ARG A 22 18.09 -38.14 0.03
CA ARG A 22 18.21 -37.54 1.36
C ARG A 22 19.53 -37.99 1.99
N THR A 23 20.48 -37.08 2.13
CA THR A 23 21.55 -37.21 3.12
C THR A 23 21.03 -36.72 4.47
N ARG A 24 21.17 -37.58 5.49
CA ARG A 24 20.77 -37.32 6.88
C ARG A 24 21.54 -36.11 7.43
N ARG A 25 20.80 -35.11 7.91
CA ARG A 25 21.32 -33.98 8.69
C ARG A 25 21.68 -34.50 10.08
N SER A 26 22.95 -34.43 10.47
CA SER A 26 23.36 -34.64 11.86
C SER A 26 22.95 -33.42 12.69
N GLU A 27 22.30 -33.71 13.81
CA GLU A 27 22.00 -32.75 14.86
C GLU A 27 23.30 -32.13 15.37
N ARG A 28 23.43 -30.80 15.28
CA ARG A 28 24.38 -30.04 16.08
C ARG A 28 23.60 -29.33 17.17
N ARG A 29 23.88 -29.81 18.39
CA ARG A 29 23.47 -29.28 19.69
C ARG A 29 23.80 -27.78 19.79
N SER A 30 22.83 -27.01 20.29
CA SER A 30 23.06 -25.68 20.87
C SER A 30 23.98 -25.82 22.10
N PRO A 31 25.00 -24.98 22.29
CA PRO A 31 25.66 -24.86 23.58
C PRO A 31 24.85 -23.94 24.50
N GLU A 32 24.78 -24.38 25.74
CA GLU A 32 24.07 -23.83 26.87
C GLU A 32 24.63 -22.48 27.34
N ARG A 33 23.74 -21.72 28.00
CA ARG A 33 24.08 -20.59 28.88
C ARG A 33 24.91 -21.07 30.07
N ALA A 34 26.04 -20.41 30.34
CA ALA A 34 26.63 -20.29 31.67
C ALA A 34 27.62 -19.11 31.74
N GLY A 35 27.55 -18.32 32.82
CA GLY A 35 28.57 -17.35 33.29
C GLY A 35 28.28 -15.87 32.95
N THR A 36 27.63 -15.09 33.82
CA THR A 36 28.13 -14.28 34.97
C THR A 36 28.69 -12.89 34.63
N LEU A 37 28.15 -11.94 35.40
CA LEU A 37 28.42 -10.51 35.56
C LEU A 37 29.89 -10.05 35.64
N ALA A 38 30.03 -8.76 35.33
CA ALA A 38 31.04 -7.79 35.76
C ALA A 38 32.17 -7.46 34.77
N ASP A 39 32.50 -6.16 34.75
CA ASP A 39 33.54 -5.44 34.02
C ASP A 39 33.36 -5.22 32.52
N GLN A 40 32.85 -4.03 32.16
CA GLN A 40 33.66 -2.97 31.56
C GLN A 40 32.79 -1.72 31.35
N ARG A 41 32.98 -0.73 32.24
CA ARG A 41 32.63 0.66 32.01
C ARG A 41 33.87 1.30 31.38
N ASP A 42 33.74 1.86 30.19
CA ASP A 42 34.67 2.86 29.67
C ASP A 42 33.85 3.94 28.94
N ASP A 43 33.74 5.07 29.64
CA ASP A 43 33.82 6.47 29.20
C ASP A 43 33.32 6.87 27.80
N ILE A 44 32.19 7.58 27.78
CA ILE A 44 31.82 8.52 26.73
C ILE A 44 31.71 9.91 27.38
N PRO A 45 32.40 10.94 26.87
CA PRO A 45 32.37 12.29 27.45
C PRO A 45 31.04 13.00 27.19
N ASP A 46 30.55 13.68 28.24
CA ASP A 46 29.38 14.56 28.22
C ASP A 46 29.55 15.68 27.20
N LEU A 47 28.54 15.86 26.35
CA LEU A 47 28.36 17.04 25.51
C LEU A 47 27.06 17.73 25.90
N GLU A 48 27.24 18.99 26.27
CA GLU A 48 26.30 19.93 26.86
C GLU A 48 25.01 20.09 26.02
N ASN A 49 23.88 20.08 26.73
CA ASN A 49 22.58 20.43 26.19
C ASN A 49 22.15 21.74 26.86
N PRO A 50 22.21 22.90 26.18
CA PRO A 50 21.72 24.14 26.78
C PRO A 50 20.29 24.43 26.31
N LEU A 51 19.49 24.86 27.29
CA LEU A 51 18.23 25.64 27.21
C LEU A 51 16.98 24.79 26.90
N PHE A 52 16.02 24.60 27.81
CA PHE A 52 15.44 25.54 28.77
C PHE A 52 14.93 24.81 30.03
N ASP A 53 15.12 25.45 31.17
CA ASP A 53 14.62 25.06 32.49
C ASP A 53 13.46 25.99 32.92
N ASP A 54 12.42 25.34 33.46
CA ASP A 54 11.37 25.72 34.41
C ASP A 54 10.70 27.12 34.45
N SER A 55 9.36 27.15 34.42
CA SER A 55 8.50 27.26 35.64
C SER A 55 7.03 27.71 35.41
N GLN A 56 6.10 26.87 35.88
CA GLN A 56 4.78 27.15 36.52
C GLN A 56 3.53 27.55 35.67
N PRO A 57 2.30 27.25 36.15
CA PRO A 57 1.20 26.67 35.36
C PRO A 57 0.05 27.66 35.05
N ILE A 58 -0.75 27.37 34.01
CA ILE A 58 -2.04 28.04 33.78
C ILE A 58 -3.13 26.98 33.52
N GLU A 59 -4.26 27.26 34.15
CA GLU A 59 -5.46 26.46 34.41
C GLU A 59 -6.19 25.96 33.16
N GLY A 60 -6.88 24.82 33.34
CA GLY A 60 -7.70 24.19 32.32
C GLY A 60 -9.10 24.80 32.20
N THR A 61 -9.73 24.56 31.04
CA THR A 61 -11.17 24.70 30.86
C THR A 61 -11.77 23.33 30.60
N VAL A 62 -12.47 22.84 31.63
CA VAL A 62 -13.40 21.72 31.59
C VAL A 62 -14.67 22.19 30.87
N LEU A 63 -15.10 21.50 29.82
CA LEU A 63 -16.45 21.63 29.27
C LEU A 63 -17.32 20.54 29.90
N THR A 64 -18.15 20.93 30.87
CA THR A 64 -19.21 20.10 31.44
C THR A 64 -20.44 20.07 30.53
N ALA A 65 -20.98 18.87 30.36
CA ALA A 65 -22.23 18.56 29.68
C ALA A 65 -23.46 19.18 30.35
N ASN A 66 -24.52 19.40 29.56
CA ASN A 66 -25.87 19.68 30.06
C ASN A 66 -26.73 18.40 30.02
N PRO A 67 -27.58 18.11 31.05
CA PRO A 67 -28.32 16.86 31.19
C PRO A 67 -29.82 17.02 30.86
N VAL A 68 -30.37 16.22 29.95
CA VAL A 68 -31.82 15.91 29.79
C VAL A 68 -31.88 14.63 28.95
N GLY A 69 -32.66 13.57 29.18
CA GLY A 69 -33.68 13.23 30.17
C GLY A 69 -34.10 11.78 29.89
N TYR A 70 -34.60 11.10 30.92
CA TYR A 70 -35.07 9.71 30.88
C TYR A 70 -36.24 9.52 29.90
N GLY A 71 -36.20 8.46 29.08
CA GLY A 71 -37.30 8.07 28.21
C GLY A 71 -37.18 6.68 27.59
N ASN A 72 -37.88 5.72 28.20
CA ASN A 72 -38.32 4.38 27.76
C ASN A 72 -37.30 3.28 27.37
N PRO A 73 -37.44 2.06 27.93
CA PRO A 73 -36.67 0.90 27.49
C PRO A 73 -37.08 0.48 26.08
N LEU A 74 -36.09 0.27 25.21
CA LEU A 74 -36.27 -0.34 23.89
C LEU A 74 -36.82 -1.77 24.03
N PRO A 75 -37.66 -2.24 23.07
CA PRO A 75 -38.12 -3.62 23.06
C PRO A 75 -36.95 -4.58 22.85
N PRO A 76 -37.00 -5.82 23.36
CA PRO A 76 -35.91 -6.78 23.22
C PRO A 76 -35.75 -7.13 21.73
N LEU A 77 -34.56 -6.87 21.19
CA LEU A 77 -34.12 -7.36 19.90
C LEU A 77 -33.69 -8.82 20.06
N ASP A 78 -34.38 -9.73 19.37
CA ASP A 78 -33.92 -11.10 19.14
C ASP A 78 -32.65 -11.05 18.28
N LEU A 79 -31.50 -10.92 18.94
CA LEU A 79 -30.19 -11.20 18.38
C LEU A 79 -29.68 -12.47 19.03
N GLU A 80 -29.37 -13.48 18.22
CA GLU A 80 -28.68 -14.66 18.74
C GLU A 80 -27.33 -14.25 19.36
N PRO A 81 -26.96 -14.80 20.52
CA PRO A 81 -25.75 -14.39 21.23
C PRO A 81 -24.51 -14.63 20.36
N LEU A 82 -23.56 -13.69 20.45
CA LEU A 82 -22.21 -13.73 19.83
C LEU A 82 -21.42 -15.03 20.06
N GLU A 83 -21.89 -15.90 20.96
CA GLU A 83 -21.36 -17.21 21.32
C GLU A 83 -21.45 -18.22 20.15
N GLU A 84 -22.43 -18.09 19.26
CA GLU A 84 -22.54 -18.97 18.07
C GLU A 84 -21.54 -18.62 16.95
N ILE A 85 -20.96 -17.41 16.98
CA ILE A 85 -19.99 -16.96 15.96
C ILE A 85 -18.56 -17.38 16.33
N PHE A 86 -18.26 -17.58 17.63
CA PHE A 86 -16.93 -17.94 18.13
C PHE A 86 -16.98 -18.83 19.39
N PRO A 87 -17.12 -20.17 19.27
CA PRO A 87 -17.42 -21.05 20.41
C PRO A 87 -16.30 -21.25 21.45
N ASP A 88 -15.09 -20.69 21.28
CA ASP A 88 -13.92 -21.03 22.11
C ASP A 88 -13.19 -19.83 22.75
N THR A 89 -13.86 -18.70 23.01
CA THR A 89 -13.21 -17.54 23.67
C THR A 89 -13.71 -17.36 25.11
N PRO A 90 -12.93 -17.70 26.16
CA PRO A 90 -13.32 -17.39 27.53
C PRO A 90 -13.12 -15.90 27.82
N LEU A 91 -14.17 -15.22 28.29
CA LEU A 91 -14.11 -13.84 28.80
C LEU A 91 -13.48 -13.83 30.21
N PRO A 92 -12.59 -12.87 30.53
CA PRO A 92 -12.12 -12.68 31.90
C PRO A 92 -13.22 -12.02 32.76
N PRO A 93 -13.27 -12.28 34.09
CA PRO A 93 -14.29 -11.70 34.96
C PRO A 93 -14.03 -10.21 35.20
N PHE A 94 -15.06 -9.40 34.98
CA PHE A 94 -15.09 -7.96 35.23
C PHE A 94 -15.49 -7.70 36.69
N VAL A 95 -14.67 -6.97 37.45
CA VAL A 95 -14.98 -6.55 38.84
C VAL A 95 -15.12 -5.04 38.86
N TRP A 96 -16.26 -4.56 39.36
CA TRP A 96 -16.52 -3.16 39.70
C TRP A 96 -16.04 -2.88 41.12
N GLU A 97 -15.17 -1.89 41.32
CA GLU A 97 -14.97 -1.26 42.63
C GLU A 97 -15.40 0.21 42.55
N GLN A 98 -16.41 0.55 43.36
CA GLN A 98 -16.89 1.91 43.62
C GLN A 98 -16.07 2.54 44.74
N GLY A 99 -15.67 3.80 44.56
CA GLY A 99 -15.16 4.67 45.63
C GLY A 99 -15.87 6.02 45.59
N LEU A 100 -16.79 6.22 46.54
CA LEU A 100 -17.44 7.50 46.87
C LEU A 100 -16.48 8.41 47.65
N ALA A 101 -16.53 9.71 47.39
CA ALA A 101 -16.31 10.74 48.41
C ALA A 101 -17.04 12.03 48.04
N GLU A 102 -17.90 12.44 48.96
CA GLU A 102 -18.81 13.58 48.96
C GLU A 102 -18.08 14.91 49.23
N ALA A 103 -18.61 16.02 48.69
CA ALA A 103 -18.61 17.31 49.39
C ALA A 103 -19.68 18.25 48.79
N GLU A 104 -20.59 18.71 49.66
CA GLU A 104 -21.73 19.59 49.39
C GLU A 104 -21.37 21.08 49.16
N PRO A 105 -22.30 21.89 48.61
CA PRO A 105 -22.03 23.22 48.08
C PRO A 105 -22.39 24.35 49.07
N SER A 106 -21.70 25.48 48.96
CA SER A 106 -22.11 26.74 49.61
C SER A 106 -22.25 27.88 48.61
N THR A 107 -23.45 28.43 48.65
CA THR A 107 -24.03 29.60 47.99
C THR A 107 -23.27 30.92 48.20
N VAL A 108 -23.44 31.89 47.28
CA VAL A 108 -24.01 33.25 47.54
C VAL A 108 -23.60 34.32 46.48
N ARG A 109 -24.64 34.82 45.79
CA ARG A 109 -25.02 36.20 45.38
C ARG A 109 -24.14 37.11 44.49
N ILE A 110 -24.66 37.30 43.27
CA ILE A 110 -25.25 38.53 42.66
C ILE A 110 -24.65 39.91 42.97
N GLY A 111 -24.34 40.62 41.87
CA GLY A 111 -24.38 42.07 41.70
C GLY A 111 -23.34 42.48 40.65
N GLY A 112 -23.60 43.21 39.57
CA GLY A 112 -24.75 43.98 39.09
C GLY A 112 -24.20 45.02 38.11
N GLU A 113 -24.91 45.30 37.02
CA GLU A 113 -24.88 46.56 36.24
C GLU A 113 -23.53 46.96 35.56
N LYS A 114 -23.43 47.57 34.39
CA LYS A 114 -24.34 48.25 33.46
C LYS A 114 -23.54 48.58 32.18
N GLU A 115 -24.27 48.69 31.05
CA GLU A 115 -24.12 49.67 29.95
C GLU A 115 -22.76 49.84 29.23
N ALA A 116 -22.65 50.07 27.92
CA ALA A 116 -23.59 50.20 26.81
C ALA A 116 -22.78 50.27 25.49
N ALA A 117 -23.46 49.90 24.38
CA ALA A 117 -23.45 50.50 23.04
C ALA A 117 -22.10 50.76 22.31
N THR A 118 -21.89 50.54 21.00
CA THR A 118 -22.74 50.67 19.79
C THR A 118 -21.88 50.12 18.62
N ALA A 119 -22.33 49.19 17.76
CA ALA A 119 -22.89 49.38 16.39
C ALA A 119 -22.14 50.43 15.53
N LEU A 120 -21.81 50.30 14.23
CA LEU A 120 -22.31 49.60 13.02
C LEU A 120 -21.09 49.41 12.07
N ALA A 121 -20.91 48.38 11.22
CA ALA A 121 -21.70 47.82 10.10
C ALA A 121 -21.71 48.65 8.80
N GLY A 122 -21.19 48.01 7.72
CA GLY A 122 -21.51 48.19 6.30
C GLY A 122 -20.67 49.22 5.52
N ASP A 123 -20.37 49.09 4.22
CA ASP A 123 -20.53 48.01 3.23
C ASP A 123 -19.83 48.44 1.91
N ALA A 124 -19.58 47.47 1.01
CA ALA A 124 -19.56 47.55 -0.47
C ALA A 124 -18.44 48.25 -1.32
N ALA A 125 -17.86 47.41 -2.20
CA ALA A 125 -17.76 47.49 -3.68
C ALA A 125 -16.55 48.09 -4.46
N LEU A 126 -15.99 47.20 -5.32
CA LEU A 126 -15.58 47.31 -6.75
C LEU A 126 -14.56 48.35 -7.24
N THR A 127 -13.55 47.88 -8.02
CA THR A 127 -13.23 48.31 -9.42
C THR A 127 -12.15 47.43 -10.08
N GLU A 128 -12.30 47.19 -11.39
CA GLU A 128 -11.36 46.61 -12.37
C GLU A 128 -10.42 47.68 -13.00
N ASP A 129 -9.31 47.25 -13.63
CA ASP A 129 -8.62 47.82 -14.82
C ASP A 129 -7.46 46.84 -15.20
N VAL A 130 -7.43 46.14 -16.35
CA VAL A 130 -7.09 46.48 -17.77
C VAL A 130 -5.64 46.96 -18.00
N PHE A 131 -4.86 46.19 -18.80
CA PHE A 131 -3.83 46.68 -19.73
C PHE A 131 -3.57 45.69 -20.88
N GLU A 132 -3.45 46.22 -22.10
CA GLU A 132 -3.37 45.54 -23.41
C GLU A 132 -1.93 45.33 -23.94
N ASN A 133 -1.79 44.25 -24.73
CA ASN A 133 -1.10 44.01 -26.03
C ASN A 133 0.26 44.65 -26.39
N GLU A 134 1.15 43.81 -26.94
CA GLU A 134 1.73 44.04 -28.29
C GLU A 134 2.21 42.74 -28.96
N VAL A 135 1.79 42.56 -30.22
CA VAL A 135 2.13 41.48 -31.16
C VAL A 135 2.88 42.13 -32.33
N ILE A 136 4.02 41.58 -32.74
CA ILE A 136 4.69 41.94 -34.00
C ILE A 136 4.86 40.67 -34.86
N THR A 137 4.30 40.74 -36.05
CA THR A 137 4.41 39.81 -37.18
C THR A 137 5.62 40.14 -38.07
N GLY A 138 6.20 39.13 -38.72
CA GLY A 138 7.13 39.32 -39.85
C GLY A 138 7.58 38.00 -40.47
N ASP A 139 7.08 37.71 -41.67
CA ASP A 139 7.47 36.66 -42.63
C ASP A 139 8.93 36.81 -43.12
N GLU A 140 9.59 35.70 -43.47
CA GLU A 140 10.05 35.41 -44.85
C GLU A 140 10.86 34.10 -44.95
N ALA A 141 10.58 33.33 -46.00
CA ALA A 141 11.27 32.12 -46.41
C ALA A 141 12.21 32.42 -47.60
N VAL A 142 13.46 31.93 -47.58
CA VAL A 142 14.29 31.78 -48.79
C VAL A 142 15.19 30.53 -48.70
N ALA A 143 15.29 29.84 -49.84
CA ALA A 143 15.91 28.56 -50.10
C ALA A 143 17.46 28.53 -50.17
N GLY A 144 18.01 27.34 -49.86
CA GLY A 144 18.89 26.55 -50.73
C GLY A 144 20.34 27.00 -51.01
N LYS A 145 21.30 26.13 -50.66
CA LYS A 145 22.52 25.73 -51.42
C LYS A 145 23.40 24.83 -50.54
N SER A 146 23.47 23.52 -50.79
CA SER A 146 24.43 22.80 -51.65
C SER A 146 25.83 22.60 -51.02
N MET A 147 26.18 21.33 -50.84
CA MET A 147 27.52 20.77 -50.60
C MET A 147 28.55 21.16 -51.68
N PRO A 148 29.85 20.83 -51.49
CA PRO A 148 30.35 19.54 -51.97
C PRO A 148 31.23 18.77 -50.98
N ALA A 149 31.38 17.49 -51.32
CA ALA A 149 32.11 16.43 -50.67
C ALA A 149 33.62 16.41 -51.01
N GLU A 150 34.36 15.53 -50.32
CA GLU A 150 35.22 14.46 -50.86
C GLU A 150 36.51 14.27 -50.05
N GLY A 151 36.88 12.99 -49.82
CA GLY A 151 38.20 12.60 -49.34
C GLY A 151 38.24 11.30 -48.54
N GLU A 152 37.95 10.17 -49.19
CA GLU A 152 38.17 8.81 -48.69
C GLU A 152 39.67 8.41 -48.63
N ALA A 153 39.89 7.24 -47.99
CA ALA A 153 41.00 6.29 -48.09
C ALA A 153 42.11 6.42 -47.03
N SER A 154 42.69 5.35 -46.47
CA SER A 154 42.47 3.90 -46.48
C SER A 154 43.55 3.25 -45.61
N LEU A 155 43.18 2.19 -44.89
CA LEU A 155 43.92 0.98 -44.48
C LEU A 155 45.43 1.04 -44.15
N GLY A 156 45.78 0.48 -42.98
CA GLY A 156 47.13 0.02 -42.67
C GLY A 156 47.21 -0.81 -41.39
N ASN A 157 47.36 -2.12 -41.55
CA ASN A 157 47.37 -3.17 -40.53
C ASN A 157 48.68 -3.25 -39.69
N ALA A 158 48.50 -3.75 -38.46
CA ALA A 158 49.27 -4.79 -37.77
C ALA A 158 50.58 -4.50 -37.00
N MET A 159 50.65 -5.29 -35.90
CA MET A 159 51.78 -5.88 -35.17
C MET A 159 52.18 -5.31 -33.80
N THR A 160 51.79 -6.13 -32.81
CA THR A 160 52.34 -6.39 -31.48
C THR A 160 53.86 -6.53 -31.39
N VAL A 161 54.45 -5.99 -30.32
CA VAL A 161 55.62 -6.54 -29.61
C VAL A 161 55.48 -6.19 -28.12
N GLY A 162 55.62 -7.19 -27.24
CA GLY A 162 55.66 -7.02 -25.78
C GLY A 162 57.09 -6.97 -25.22
N ASN A 163 57.26 -6.46 -23.99
CA ASN A 163 57.69 -7.23 -22.81
C ASN A 163 58.04 -6.32 -21.61
N ASP A 164 57.65 -6.82 -20.44
CA ASP A 164 58.32 -6.81 -19.14
C ASP A 164 58.78 -5.50 -18.46
N ALA A 165 58.17 -5.21 -17.31
CA ALA A 165 58.73 -5.46 -15.97
C ALA A 165 58.27 -4.39 -14.95
N PHE A 166 57.58 -4.80 -13.88
CA PHE A 166 58.01 -4.66 -12.47
C PHE A 166 56.82 -4.91 -11.53
N SER A 167 57.03 -5.90 -10.65
CA SER A 167 56.10 -6.36 -9.62
C SER A 167 56.12 -5.44 -8.40
N ARG A 168 54.94 -5.10 -7.85
CA ARG A 168 54.73 -4.93 -6.41
C ARG A 168 53.34 -5.43 -6.01
N ASN A 169 53.34 -6.42 -5.12
CA ASN A 169 52.20 -7.06 -4.49
C ASN A 169 51.45 -6.10 -3.54
N GLU A 170 50.13 -6.02 -3.69
CA GLU A 170 49.19 -5.81 -2.58
C GLU A 170 48.05 -6.84 -2.67
N PRO A 171 47.52 -7.36 -1.55
CA PRO A 171 46.63 -8.51 -1.58
C PRO A 171 45.23 -8.12 -2.06
N ALA A 172 44.91 -8.52 -3.29
CA ALA A 172 43.55 -8.48 -3.81
C ALA A 172 42.67 -9.47 -3.05
N LEU A 173 41.80 -8.96 -2.18
CA LEU A 173 40.56 -9.64 -1.80
C LEU A 173 39.58 -9.58 -2.98
N SER A 174 39.95 -10.20 -4.11
CA SER A 174 39.04 -10.49 -5.22
C SER A 174 38.43 -11.86 -4.97
N GLY A 175 37.39 -11.88 -4.13
CA GLY A 175 36.43 -12.97 -4.17
C GLY A 175 35.62 -12.81 -5.44
N ASN A 176 36.06 -13.41 -6.55
CA ASN A 176 35.28 -13.56 -7.78
C ASN A 176 34.09 -14.50 -7.52
N ALA A 177 33.11 -14.03 -6.76
CA ALA A 177 31.78 -14.59 -6.76
C ALA A 177 31.18 -14.27 -8.13
N SER A 178 31.19 -15.26 -9.03
CA SER A 178 30.53 -15.16 -10.33
C SER A 178 29.06 -14.77 -10.14
N LEU A 179 28.68 -13.57 -10.58
CA LEU A 179 27.29 -13.11 -10.61
C LEU A 179 26.44 -14.09 -11.42
N ALA A 180 25.22 -14.32 -10.96
CA ALA A 180 24.24 -15.12 -11.68
C ALA A 180 23.98 -14.51 -13.08
N PRO A 181 23.66 -15.32 -14.10
CA PRO A 181 23.58 -14.85 -15.50
C PRO A 181 22.60 -13.69 -15.71
N ASP A 182 21.48 -13.69 -14.99
CA ASP A 182 20.48 -12.61 -14.98
C ASP A 182 21.08 -11.28 -14.49
N LEU A 183 21.86 -11.34 -13.41
CA LEU A 183 22.54 -10.16 -12.87
C LEU A 183 23.70 -9.67 -13.74
N ARG A 184 24.27 -10.53 -14.61
CA ARG A 184 25.30 -10.09 -15.56
C ARG A 184 24.71 -9.23 -16.67
N ALA A 185 23.59 -9.66 -17.27
CA ALA A 185 22.89 -8.87 -18.29
C ALA A 185 22.37 -7.55 -17.70
N GLU A 186 21.83 -7.59 -16.48
CA GLU A 186 21.43 -6.37 -15.76
C GLU A 186 22.62 -5.48 -15.46
N ARG A 187 23.79 -6.04 -15.10
CA ARG A 187 24.99 -5.26 -14.82
C ARG A 187 25.46 -4.45 -16.03
N GLU A 188 25.46 -5.03 -17.22
CA GLU A 188 25.87 -4.31 -18.44
C GLU A 188 24.94 -3.11 -18.71
N THR A 189 23.63 -3.33 -18.69
CA THR A 189 22.64 -2.26 -18.83
C THR A 189 22.80 -1.18 -17.75
N LEU A 190 23.08 -1.58 -16.51
CA LEU A 190 23.23 -0.64 -15.41
C LEU A 190 24.52 0.17 -15.46
N VAL A 191 25.59 -0.34 -16.07
CA VAL A 191 26.81 0.45 -16.30
C VAL A 191 26.50 1.62 -17.24
N ASP A 192 25.80 1.35 -18.34
CA ASP A 192 25.41 2.39 -19.30
C ASP A 192 24.40 3.37 -18.67
N LEU A 193 23.39 2.85 -17.97
CA LEU A 193 22.42 3.68 -17.24
C LEU A 193 23.10 4.60 -16.21
N LEU A 194 24.09 4.11 -15.46
CA LEU A 194 24.77 4.92 -14.44
C LEU A 194 25.71 5.98 -15.05
N ALA A 195 26.19 5.78 -16.28
CA ALA A 195 26.94 6.79 -17.02
C ALA A 195 26.09 8.03 -17.35
N GLU A 196 24.76 7.90 -17.46
CA GLU A 196 23.81 9.02 -17.59
C GLU A 196 23.79 9.94 -16.34
N TYR A 197 24.28 9.43 -15.21
CA TYR A 197 24.34 10.14 -13.92
C TYR A 197 25.77 10.49 -13.47
N ASP A 198 26.78 10.24 -14.33
CA ASP A 198 28.20 10.35 -14.00
C ASP A 198 28.59 9.52 -12.77
N LEU A 199 28.07 8.30 -12.69
CA LEU A 199 28.31 7.34 -11.60
C LEU A 199 29.00 6.09 -12.10
N THR A 200 29.86 5.53 -11.26
CA THR A 200 30.55 4.27 -11.53
C THR A 200 29.99 3.16 -10.65
N LEU A 201 29.55 2.07 -11.29
CA LEU A 201 29.08 0.87 -10.58
C LEU A 201 30.25 0.12 -9.93
N ARG A 202 30.22 -0.04 -8.61
CA ARG A 202 31.18 -0.85 -7.84
C ARG A 202 30.70 -2.29 -7.67
N SER A 203 29.45 -2.47 -7.25
CA SER A 203 28.83 -3.78 -7.12
C SER A 203 27.31 -3.70 -7.30
N LEU A 204 26.71 -4.84 -7.67
CA LEU A 204 25.28 -4.97 -7.89
C LEU A 204 24.75 -6.17 -7.11
N HIS A 205 23.68 -5.95 -6.36
CA HIS A 205 23.05 -6.99 -5.55
C HIS A 205 21.53 -6.89 -5.63
N ARG A 206 20.83 -8.02 -5.45
CA ARG A 206 19.40 -8.02 -5.17
C ARG A 206 19.17 -7.94 -3.67
N GLN A 207 18.36 -6.99 -3.23
CA GLN A 207 17.89 -6.88 -1.86
C GLN A 207 16.36 -6.87 -1.86
N GLY A 208 15.75 -7.93 -1.33
CA GLY A 208 14.28 -8.07 -1.32
C GLY A 208 13.68 -8.13 -2.73
N GLY A 209 14.36 -8.78 -3.67
CA GLY A 209 13.95 -8.88 -5.08
C GLY A 209 14.31 -7.67 -5.94
N ARG A 210 14.70 -6.54 -5.33
CA ARG A 210 14.96 -5.26 -6.00
C ARG A 210 16.45 -4.99 -6.15
N LEU A 211 16.82 -4.22 -7.16
CA LEU A 211 18.21 -3.94 -7.48
C LEU A 211 18.78 -2.86 -6.57
N LEU A 212 19.97 -3.15 -6.01
CA LEU A 212 20.77 -2.22 -5.23
C LEU A 212 22.14 -2.10 -5.89
N ALA A 213 22.44 -0.92 -6.42
CA ALA A 213 23.71 -0.59 -7.04
C ALA A 213 24.59 0.16 -6.03
N GLU A 214 25.73 -0.40 -5.66
CA GLU A 214 26.75 0.32 -4.91
C GLU A 214 27.58 1.13 -5.89
N THR A 215 27.61 2.45 -5.72
CA THR A 215 28.33 3.37 -6.61
C THR A 215 29.49 4.07 -5.89
N ASP A 216 30.29 4.80 -6.64
CA ASP A 216 31.31 5.72 -6.10
C ASP A 216 30.71 6.87 -5.26
N ARG A 217 29.41 7.14 -5.37
CA ARG A 217 28.69 8.16 -4.57
C ARG A 217 27.62 7.56 -3.64
N GLY A 218 27.79 6.30 -3.25
CA GLY A 218 26.93 5.60 -2.29
C GLY A 218 25.88 4.66 -2.93
N PRO A 219 25.06 4.01 -2.09
CA PRO A 219 24.08 3.02 -2.54
C PRO A 219 22.86 3.66 -3.21
N LEU A 220 22.50 3.16 -4.39
CA LEU A 220 21.31 3.55 -5.14
C LEU A 220 20.33 2.38 -5.27
N ARG A 221 19.05 2.70 -5.08
CA ARG A 221 17.95 1.84 -5.51
C ARG A 221 17.72 2.07 -7.00
N VAL A 222 17.66 0.97 -7.75
CA VAL A 222 17.32 0.99 -9.18
C VAL A 222 15.94 0.40 -9.34
N GLU A 223 14.99 1.22 -9.78
CA GLU A 223 13.64 0.80 -10.14
C GLU A 223 13.46 0.83 -11.65
N PHE A 224 12.64 -0.08 -12.14
CA PHE A 224 12.24 -0.09 -13.54
C PHE A 224 10.81 -0.56 -13.70
N LEU A 225 10.21 -0.13 -14.80
CA LEU A 225 8.91 -0.58 -15.30
C LEU A 225 9.12 -1.24 -16.65
N GLU A 226 8.31 -2.24 -16.97
CA GLU A 226 8.38 -3.00 -18.23
C GLU A 226 7.13 -2.78 -19.09
N GLY A 227 7.31 -2.76 -20.41
CA GLY A 227 6.24 -2.75 -21.41
C GLY A 227 6.07 -1.40 -22.13
N GLU A 228 5.21 -1.39 -23.15
CA GLU A 228 5.03 -0.26 -24.09
C GLU A 228 4.80 1.09 -23.41
N LYS A 229 4.09 1.09 -22.28
CA LYS A 229 3.75 2.29 -21.51
C LYS A 229 4.67 2.54 -20.29
N ALA A 230 5.85 1.92 -20.24
CA ALA A 230 6.78 2.04 -19.11
C ALA A 230 7.25 3.47 -18.88
N LEU A 231 7.61 4.19 -19.94
CA LEU A 231 8.10 5.57 -19.84
C LEU A 231 7.05 6.53 -19.27
N GLN A 232 5.81 6.45 -19.78
CA GLN A 232 4.70 7.29 -19.31
C GLN A 232 4.38 7.03 -17.84
N ARG A 233 4.36 5.75 -17.44
CA ARG A 233 4.16 5.36 -16.03
C ARG A 233 5.31 5.88 -15.15
N GLY A 234 6.56 5.75 -15.59
CA GLY A 234 7.71 6.29 -14.86
C GLY A 234 7.65 7.81 -14.68
N ARG A 235 7.19 8.54 -15.70
CA ARG A 235 6.97 10.00 -15.63
C ARG A 235 5.93 10.35 -14.56
N ASN A 236 4.81 9.64 -14.52
CA ASN A 236 3.80 9.84 -13.47
C ASN A 236 4.36 9.57 -12.07
N ILE A 237 5.13 8.49 -11.87
CA ILE A 237 5.74 8.17 -10.57
C ILE A 237 6.69 9.29 -10.12
N THR A 238 7.59 9.72 -10.99
CA THR A 238 8.57 10.75 -10.64
C THR A 238 7.92 12.13 -10.41
N ALA A 239 6.85 12.45 -11.15
CA ALA A 239 6.03 13.64 -10.91
C ALA A 239 5.29 13.56 -9.57
N ALA A 240 4.70 12.41 -9.23
CA ALA A 240 4.02 12.18 -7.95
C ALA A 240 4.97 12.34 -6.76
N LEU A 241 6.17 11.75 -6.84
CA LEU A 241 7.21 11.89 -5.83
C LEU A 241 7.67 13.34 -5.67
N LYS A 242 7.86 14.07 -6.77
CA LYS A 242 8.20 15.50 -6.75
C LYS A 242 7.10 16.29 -6.04
N HIS A 243 5.84 16.10 -6.43
CA HIS A 243 4.68 16.78 -5.83
C HIS A 243 4.59 16.55 -4.32
N LEU A 244 4.69 15.29 -3.88
CA LEU A 244 4.67 14.94 -2.46
C LEU A 244 5.74 15.71 -1.66
N ARG A 245 6.97 15.75 -2.18
CA ARG A 245 8.08 16.45 -1.52
C ARG A 245 7.86 17.95 -1.47
N GLU A 246 7.38 18.56 -2.56
CA GLU A 246 7.05 19.99 -2.62
C GLU A 246 5.91 20.37 -1.67
N LYS A 247 4.99 19.44 -1.40
CA LYS A 247 3.90 19.59 -0.40
C LYS A 247 4.29 19.17 1.01
N GLY A 248 5.57 18.90 1.27
CA GLY A 248 6.13 18.65 2.61
C GLY A 248 6.20 17.18 3.04
N PHE A 249 5.74 16.23 2.22
CA PHE A 249 5.92 14.81 2.48
C PHE A 249 7.28 14.34 1.95
N THR A 250 8.32 14.42 2.78
CA THR A 250 9.71 14.16 2.39
C THR A 250 10.20 12.74 2.70
N GLN A 251 9.38 11.95 3.42
CA GLN A 251 9.66 10.56 3.78
C GLN A 251 9.34 9.58 2.62
N CYS A 252 9.79 9.93 1.42
CA CYS A 252 9.58 9.17 0.18
C CYS A 252 10.85 9.23 -0.71
N PRO A 253 10.95 8.40 -1.77
CA PRO A 253 12.03 8.48 -2.74
C PRO A 253 12.22 9.88 -3.33
N GLU A 254 13.48 10.25 -3.55
CA GLU A 254 13.85 11.43 -4.33
C GLU A 254 14.53 10.95 -5.62
N PRO A 255 13.80 10.89 -6.76
CA PRO A 255 14.37 10.47 -8.02
C PRO A 255 15.51 11.38 -8.45
N ARG A 256 16.67 10.78 -8.77
CA ARG A 256 17.82 11.50 -9.32
C ARG A 256 17.51 12.04 -10.72
N VAL A 257 18.14 13.15 -11.03
CA VAL A 257 18.13 13.78 -12.35
C VAL A 257 19.42 13.36 -13.06
N SER A 258 19.33 12.94 -14.32
CA SER A 258 20.48 12.67 -15.19
C SER A 258 21.24 13.96 -15.49
N LYS A 259 22.43 13.84 -16.09
CA LYS A 259 23.16 15.00 -16.60
C LYS A 259 22.46 15.74 -17.74
N TYR A 260 21.44 15.12 -18.34
CA TYR A 260 20.61 15.70 -19.40
C TYR A 260 19.25 16.22 -18.89
N GLY A 261 18.97 16.11 -17.59
CA GLY A 261 17.78 16.69 -16.96
C GLY A 261 16.60 15.73 -16.83
N GLU A 262 16.71 14.46 -17.23
CA GLU A 262 15.63 13.49 -17.08
C GLU A 262 15.64 12.77 -15.72
N ARG A 263 14.45 12.47 -15.19
CA ARG A 263 14.28 11.63 -13.98
C ARG A 263 13.98 10.17 -14.31
N VAL A 264 13.66 9.89 -15.56
CA VAL A 264 13.27 8.56 -16.05
C VAL A 264 14.01 8.31 -17.36
N ILE A 265 14.77 7.23 -17.40
CA ILE A 265 15.61 6.88 -18.55
C ILE A 265 15.00 5.65 -19.24
N PRO A 266 14.51 5.76 -20.48
CA PRO A 266 14.08 4.60 -21.26
C PRO A 266 15.30 3.79 -21.71
N TRP A 267 15.21 2.47 -21.60
CA TRP A 267 16.24 1.55 -22.11
C TRP A 267 15.61 0.22 -22.51
N GLY A 268 15.63 -0.08 -23.81
CA GLY A 268 14.91 -1.22 -24.38
C GLY A 268 13.39 -1.08 -24.20
N ASP A 269 12.75 -2.11 -23.67
CA ASP A 269 11.32 -2.15 -23.32
C ASP A 269 11.03 -1.69 -21.89
N ARG A 270 12.03 -1.11 -21.22
CA ARG A 270 11.98 -0.67 -19.83
C ARG A 270 12.15 0.83 -19.68
N ALA A 271 11.65 1.35 -18.57
CA ALA A 271 11.92 2.71 -18.12
C ALA A 271 12.45 2.68 -16.69
N TYR A 272 13.62 3.28 -16.48
CA TYR A 272 14.36 3.25 -15.21
C TYR A 272 14.25 4.58 -14.48
N TYR A 273 14.19 4.53 -13.15
CA TYR A 273 14.41 5.69 -12.29
C TYR A 273 15.23 5.27 -11.07
N LEU A 274 16.11 6.17 -10.62
CA LEU A 274 17.09 5.89 -9.58
C LEU A 274 16.90 6.83 -8.39
N TYR A 275 17.16 6.34 -7.18
CA TYR A 275 17.18 7.19 -5.99
C TYR A 275 18.10 6.61 -4.93
N ASN A 276 18.51 7.44 -3.97
CA ASN A 276 19.35 7.00 -2.87
C ASN A 276 18.64 5.91 -2.06
N LYS A 277 19.38 4.92 -1.58
CA LYS A 277 18.84 3.92 -0.65
C LYS A 277 18.22 4.62 0.57
N LEU A 278 16.93 4.40 0.77
CA LEU A 278 16.20 4.98 1.90
C LEU A 278 16.67 4.39 3.24
N PRO A 279 16.64 5.18 4.33
CA PRO A 279 17.02 4.71 5.65
C PRO A 279 15.95 3.78 6.25
N GLY A 280 16.37 2.99 7.24
CA GLY A 280 15.47 2.13 8.02
C GLY A 280 15.47 0.67 7.59
N ARG A 281 14.67 -0.12 8.32
CA ARG A 281 14.48 -1.56 8.09
C ARG A 281 13.04 -1.82 7.67
N SER A 282 12.79 -2.91 6.95
CA SER A 282 11.42 -3.31 6.60
C SER A 282 10.51 -3.36 7.83
N ALA A 283 9.34 -2.73 7.73
CA ALA A 283 8.38 -2.67 8.82
C ALA A 283 7.76 -4.04 9.11
N LYS A 284 7.40 -4.24 10.38
CA LYS A 284 6.49 -5.29 10.84
C LYS A 284 5.36 -4.57 11.56
N LEU A 285 4.13 -4.75 11.13
CA LEU A 285 2.98 -3.99 11.63
C LEU A 285 2.26 -4.80 12.73
N ASP A 286 3.05 -5.24 13.72
CA ASP A 286 2.56 -6.16 14.76
C ASP A 286 2.23 -5.42 16.07
N ALA A 287 2.80 -4.23 16.26
CA ALA A 287 2.61 -3.40 17.45
C ALA A 287 1.60 -2.28 17.20
N SER A 288 0.76 -1.96 18.18
CA SER A 288 -0.24 -0.88 18.09
C SER A 288 0.37 0.47 17.67
N ARG A 289 1.53 0.84 18.25
CA ARG A 289 2.26 2.06 17.87
C ARG A 289 2.71 2.07 16.41
N ASP A 290 3.08 0.90 15.87
CA ASP A 290 3.50 0.80 14.47
C ASP A 290 2.30 0.89 13.52
N LEU A 291 1.15 0.34 13.92
CA LEU A 291 -0.11 0.48 13.19
C LEU A 291 -0.61 1.94 13.18
N GLN A 292 -0.55 2.61 14.33
CA GLN A 292 -0.87 4.04 14.45
C GLN A 292 0.05 4.90 13.60
N GLU A 293 1.38 4.68 13.66
CA GLU A 293 2.33 5.43 12.83
C GLU A 293 2.15 5.12 11.34
N ALA A 294 1.77 3.89 10.98
CA ALA A 294 1.48 3.54 9.58
C ALA A 294 0.22 4.24 9.07
N GLY A 295 -0.84 4.32 9.88
CA GLY A 295 -2.04 5.09 9.57
C GLY A 295 -1.76 6.59 9.46
N ARG A 296 -0.98 7.14 10.40
CA ARG A 296 -0.53 8.54 10.39
C ARG A 296 0.28 8.88 9.14
N SER A 297 1.26 8.03 8.79
CA SER A 297 2.10 8.18 7.59
C SER A 297 1.26 8.16 6.30
N LEU A 298 0.24 7.29 6.23
CA LEU A 298 -0.67 7.24 5.08
C LEU A 298 -1.48 8.54 4.95
N ALA A 299 -2.03 9.05 6.06
CA ALA A 299 -2.77 10.31 6.04
C ALA A 299 -1.88 11.51 5.66
N LEU A 300 -0.62 11.55 6.11
CA LEU A 300 0.35 12.56 5.70
C LEU A 300 0.67 12.48 4.20
N LEU A 301 0.79 11.27 3.64
CA LEU A 301 0.95 11.05 2.21
C LEU A 301 -0.27 11.57 1.44
N HIS A 302 -1.49 11.19 1.82
CA HIS A 302 -2.71 11.65 1.16
C HIS A 302 -2.86 13.17 1.21
N ARG A 303 -2.55 13.80 2.35
CA ARG A 303 -2.52 15.26 2.48
C ARG A 303 -1.52 15.90 1.53
N GLY A 304 -0.30 15.38 1.47
CA GLY A 304 0.72 15.83 0.51
C GLY A 304 0.34 15.56 -0.95
N GLY A 305 -0.54 14.58 -1.18
CA GLY A 305 -1.04 14.19 -2.48
C GLY A 305 -2.15 15.07 -3.07
N ARG A 306 -2.81 15.89 -2.25
CA ARG A 306 -3.88 16.79 -2.72
C ARG A 306 -3.38 17.73 -3.81
N GLY A 307 -4.21 17.93 -4.84
CA GLY A 307 -3.84 18.75 -6.00
C GLY A 307 -2.95 18.04 -7.03
N PHE A 308 -2.58 16.77 -6.81
CA PHE A 308 -1.78 16.05 -7.79
C PHE A 308 -2.64 15.65 -8.99
N GLN A 309 -2.12 15.91 -10.19
CA GLN A 309 -2.67 15.43 -11.45
C GLN A 309 -1.56 14.70 -12.23
N PRO A 310 -1.84 13.54 -12.83
CA PRO A 310 -0.84 12.79 -13.57
C PRO A 310 -0.42 13.54 -14.84
N VAL A 311 0.88 13.53 -15.13
CA VAL A 311 1.45 14.16 -16.33
C VAL A 311 1.06 13.38 -17.59
N GLU A 312 0.85 12.07 -17.45
CA GLU A 312 0.44 11.15 -18.50
C GLU A 312 -0.90 10.47 -18.11
N PRO A 313 -2.06 11.14 -18.31
CA PRO A 313 -3.36 10.64 -17.83
C PRO A 313 -3.78 9.30 -18.43
N SER A 314 -3.31 8.98 -19.64
CA SER A 314 -3.65 7.75 -20.39
C SER A 314 -3.17 6.44 -19.73
N VAL A 315 -2.34 6.55 -18.69
CA VAL A 315 -1.78 5.43 -17.91
C VAL A 315 -2.01 5.58 -16.41
N ALA A 316 -2.86 6.53 -16.01
CA ALA A 316 -3.17 6.83 -14.61
C ALA A 316 -4.64 6.56 -14.29
N ALA A 317 -5.19 5.48 -14.87
CA ALA A 317 -6.57 5.11 -14.61
C ALA A 317 -6.75 4.80 -13.11
N PRO A 318 -7.71 5.44 -12.43
CA PRO A 318 -8.05 5.14 -11.04
C PRO A 318 -8.77 3.79 -10.93
N LEU A 319 -8.95 3.29 -9.70
CA LEU A 319 -9.74 2.09 -9.48
C LEU A 319 -11.21 2.31 -9.86
N ASP A 320 -11.82 1.24 -10.38
CA ASP A 320 -13.25 1.17 -10.70
C ASP A 320 -13.95 0.24 -9.71
N ILE A 321 -14.18 0.73 -8.48
CA ILE A 321 -14.85 -0.05 -7.44
C ILE A 321 -16.27 -0.49 -7.87
N PRO A 322 -17.11 0.39 -8.47
CA PRO A 322 -18.41 -0.02 -9.02
C PRO A 322 -18.31 -1.12 -10.08
N GLY A 323 -17.37 -1.00 -11.02
CA GLY A 323 -17.14 -2.04 -12.03
C GLY A 323 -16.65 -3.35 -11.44
N GLN A 324 -15.71 -3.31 -10.48
CA GLN A 324 -15.24 -4.48 -9.76
C GLN A 324 -16.39 -5.16 -8.99
N PHE A 325 -17.27 -4.38 -8.35
CA PHE A 325 -18.42 -4.94 -7.66
C PHE A 325 -19.41 -5.57 -8.65
N ALA A 326 -19.71 -4.91 -9.77
CA ALA A 326 -20.59 -5.44 -10.81
C ALA A 326 -20.06 -6.74 -11.42
N TRP A 327 -18.75 -6.81 -11.71
CA TRP A 327 -18.08 -8.04 -12.12
C TRP A 327 -18.21 -9.13 -11.05
N GLY A 328 -17.97 -8.79 -9.79
CA GLY A 328 -18.08 -9.73 -8.67
C GLY A 328 -19.47 -10.34 -8.52
N ARG A 329 -20.52 -9.54 -8.68
CA ARG A 329 -21.91 -10.01 -8.72
C ARG A 329 -22.14 -11.00 -9.85
N GLN A 330 -21.62 -10.71 -11.05
CA GLN A 330 -21.75 -11.59 -12.19
C GLN A 330 -21.02 -12.92 -11.94
N VAL A 331 -19.78 -12.88 -11.42
CA VAL A 331 -19.01 -14.08 -11.08
C VAL A 331 -19.72 -14.93 -10.03
N ALA A 332 -20.33 -14.32 -9.01
CA ALA A 332 -21.13 -15.05 -8.02
C ALA A 332 -22.35 -15.74 -8.64
N ALA A 333 -23.07 -15.05 -9.54
CA ALA A 333 -24.20 -15.61 -10.27
C ALA A 333 -23.78 -16.76 -11.19
N ASP A 334 -22.67 -16.60 -11.92
CA ASP A 334 -22.11 -17.61 -12.81
C ASP A 334 -21.68 -18.86 -12.04
N TRP A 335 -21.06 -18.68 -10.86
CA TRP A 335 -20.69 -19.79 -10.00
C TRP A 335 -21.93 -20.55 -9.49
N LEU A 336 -22.99 -19.85 -9.05
CA LEU A 336 -24.25 -20.47 -8.64
C LEU A 336 -24.90 -21.25 -9.79
N ALA A 337 -24.89 -20.69 -11.01
CA ALA A 337 -25.42 -21.35 -12.20
C ALA A 337 -24.61 -22.60 -12.57
N MET A 338 -23.29 -22.55 -12.44
CA MET A 338 -22.38 -23.68 -12.66
C MET A 338 -22.67 -24.82 -11.67
N VAL A 339 -22.71 -24.50 -10.38
CA VAL A 339 -22.98 -25.43 -9.27
C VAL A 339 -24.37 -26.03 -9.35
N GLY A 340 -25.37 -25.28 -9.85
CA GLY A 340 -26.72 -25.81 -10.09
C GLY A 340 -26.81 -26.91 -11.13
N ARG A 341 -25.82 -27.02 -12.03
CA ARG A 341 -25.72 -28.07 -13.07
C ARG A 341 -24.76 -29.20 -12.68
N GLN A 342 -24.04 -29.03 -11.56
CA GLN A 342 -23.00 -29.93 -11.11
C GLN A 342 -23.59 -31.18 -10.47
N ARG A 343 -23.04 -32.36 -10.82
CA ARG A 343 -23.49 -33.66 -10.26
C ARG A 343 -22.80 -34.02 -8.96
N PHE A 344 -21.55 -33.60 -8.77
CA PHE A 344 -20.71 -33.96 -7.63
C PHE A 344 -20.14 -32.70 -6.99
N PHE A 345 -20.30 -32.53 -5.70
CA PHE A 345 -19.84 -31.37 -4.96
C PHE A 345 -18.56 -31.70 -4.19
N SER A 346 -17.59 -30.78 -4.22
CA SER A 346 -16.47 -30.81 -3.30
C SER A 346 -16.85 -30.19 -1.95
N ASP A 347 -16.09 -30.46 -0.89
CA ASP A 347 -16.26 -29.79 0.42
C ASP A 347 -16.17 -28.25 0.28
N SER A 348 -15.34 -27.78 -0.66
CA SER A 348 -15.28 -26.37 -1.02
C SER A 348 -16.58 -25.86 -1.59
N ASP A 349 -17.28 -26.64 -2.42
CA ASP A 349 -18.53 -26.21 -3.05
C ASP A 349 -19.65 -26.17 -2.01
N HIS A 350 -19.70 -27.14 -1.11
CA HIS A 350 -20.61 -27.12 0.03
C HIS A 350 -20.42 -25.87 0.88
N LEU A 351 -19.18 -25.56 1.25
CA LEU A 351 -18.87 -24.40 2.08
C LEU A 351 -19.25 -23.07 1.41
N LEU A 352 -19.01 -22.94 0.09
CA LEU A 352 -19.42 -21.77 -0.68
C LEU A 352 -20.94 -21.68 -0.80
N ARG A 353 -21.64 -22.78 -1.10
CA ARG A 353 -23.11 -22.77 -1.20
C ARG A 353 -23.78 -22.29 0.08
N GLU A 354 -23.23 -22.69 1.22
CA GLU A 354 -23.73 -22.30 2.54
C GLU A 354 -23.49 -20.82 2.83
N ASN A 355 -22.30 -20.29 2.51
CA ASN A 355 -21.88 -18.95 2.94
C ASN A 355 -22.12 -17.85 1.90
N LEU A 356 -22.13 -18.19 0.60
CA LEU A 356 -22.18 -17.21 -0.48
C LEU A 356 -23.40 -16.30 -0.41
N PRO A 357 -24.64 -16.78 -0.21
CA PRO A 357 -25.82 -15.91 -0.17
C PRO A 357 -25.70 -14.78 0.86
N LYS A 358 -25.25 -15.11 2.08
CA LYS A 358 -25.04 -14.15 3.16
C LYS A 358 -23.93 -13.15 2.85
N LEU A 359 -22.82 -13.61 2.25
CA LEU A 359 -21.70 -12.74 1.91
C LEU A 359 -22.04 -11.80 0.74
N THR A 360 -22.80 -12.27 -0.26
CA THR A 360 -23.28 -11.43 -1.35
C THR A 360 -24.31 -10.43 -0.88
N GLU A 361 -25.26 -10.82 -0.03
CA GLU A 361 -26.25 -9.89 0.53
C GLU A 361 -25.57 -8.75 1.30
N ARG A 362 -24.58 -9.08 2.15
CA ARG A 362 -23.75 -8.08 2.82
C ARG A 362 -23.07 -7.15 1.82
N GLY A 363 -22.49 -7.72 0.76
CA GLY A 363 -21.86 -6.95 -0.33
C GLY A 363 -22.82 -5.97 -1.00
N GLU A 364 -24.04 -6.39 -1.34
CA GLU A 364 -25.06 -5.51 -1.91
C GLU A 364 -25.43 -4.36 -0.97
N LYS A 365 -25.67 -4.66 0.31
CA LYS A 365 -26.01 -3.64 1.32
C LYS A 365 -24.86 -2.65 1.53
N GLY A 366 -23.63 -3.16 1.63
CA GLY A 366 -22.42 -2.34 1.78
C GLY A 366 -22.19 -1.44 0.57
N PHE A 367 -22.34 -1.96 -0.65
CA PHE A 367 -22.21 -1.19 -1.87
C PHE A 367 -23.28 -0.11 -1.98
N ALA A 368 -24.56 -0.47 -1.83
CA ALA A 368 -25.69 0.48 -1.90
C ALA A 368 -25.56 1.62 -0.89
N TRP A 369 -25.00 1.34 0.29
CA TRP A 369 -24.80 2.35 1.32
C TRP A 369 -23.68 3.34 1.00
N MET A 370 -22.61 2.89 0.34
CA MET A 370 -21.46 3.75 0.02
C MET A 370 -21.54 4.40 -1.37
N GLU A 371 -22.33 3.87 -2.29
CA GLU A 371 -22.25 4.19 -3.73
C GLU A 371 -22.37 5.69 -4.00
N ALA A 372 -23.39 6.35 -3.46
CA ALA A 372 -23.60 7.79 -3.67
C ALA A 372 -22.43 8.63 -3.13
N ALA A 373 -21.92 8.28 -1.94
CA ALA A 373 -20.77 8.95 -1.34
C ALA A 373 -19.50 8.72 -2.17
N TYR A 374 -19.29 7.51 -2.67
CA TYR A 374 -18.17 7.16 -3.55
C TYR A 374 -18.21 7.97 -4.85
N GLN A 375 -19.36 8.03 -5.53
CA GLN A 375 -19.48 8.76 -6.81
C GLN A 375 -19.20 10.25 -6.66
N GLU A 376 -19.72 10.87 -5.59
CA GLU A 376 -19.46 12.27 -5.31
C GLU A 376 -17.98 12.52 -4.99
N LYS A 377 -17.39 11.70 -4.10
CA LYS A 377 -15.96 11.79 -3.75
C LYS A 377 -15.06 11.55 -4.96
N ARG A 378 -15.49 10.66 -5.87
CA ARG A 378 -14.79 10.38 -7.11
C ARG A 378 -14.74 11.61 -8.02
N LYS A 379 -15.89 12.23 -8.26
CA LYS A 379 -15.99 13.45 -9.07
C LYS A 379 -15.13 14.58 -8.48
N GLN A 380 -15.17 14.76 -7.15
CA GLN A 380 -14.32 15.72 -6.45
C GLN A 380 -12.83 15.42 -6.67
N THR A 381 -12.44 14.15 -6.55
CA THR A 381 -11.04 13.72 -6.71
C THR A 381 -10.53 13.93 -8.14
N GLU A 382 -11.37 13.69 -9.15
CA GLU A 382 -11.04 13.96 -10.57
C GLU A 382 -10.84 15.45 -10.83
N GLN A 383 -11.64 16.31 -10.20
CA GLN A 383 -11.57 17.76 -10.35
C GLN A 383 -10.39 18.38 -9.58
N GLU A 384 -10.24 18.01 -8.31
CA GLU A 384 -9.29 18.65 -7.39
C GLU A 384 -7.90 18.00 -7.43
N GLY A 385 -7.82 16.74 -7.85
CA GLY A 385 -6.59 15.95 -7.84
C GLY A 385 -6.25 15.39 -6.46
N ALA A 386 -5.76 14.16 -6.44
CA ALA A 386 -5.28 13.47 -5.25
C ALA A 386 -4.15 12.51 -5.63
N LEU A 387 -3.51 11.92 -4.62
CA LEU A 387 -2.53 10.86 -4.84
C LEU A 387 -2.67 9.78 -3.78
N CYS A 388 -2.89 8.56 -4.25
CA CYS A 388 -2.76 7.34 -3.48
C CYS A 388 -1.42 6.66 -3.83
N HIS A 389 -0.82 5.99 -2.85
CA HIS A 389 0.39 5.18 -3.04
C HIS A 389 0.11 3.96 -3.95
N GLY A 390 -1.09 3.41 -3.83
CA GLY A 390 -1.69 2.39 -4.67
C GLY A 390 -1.40 0.93 -4.30
N ASP A 391 -0.39 0.69 -3.45
CA ASP A 391 -0.06 -0.60 -2.84
C ASP A 391 0.54 -0.39 -1.42
N TYR A 392 -0.15 0.39 -0.59
CA TYR A 392 0.36 0.73 0.75
C TYR A 392 0.24 -0.44 1.74
N GLY A 393 1.32 -0.74 2.46
CA GLY A 393 1.34 -1.78 3.48
C GLY A 393 2.73 -2.01 4.09
N ALA A 394 2.88 -3.03 4.96
CA ALA A 394 4.15 -3.29 5.65
C ALA A 394 5.37 -3.41 4.72
N ALA A 395 5.13 -3.91 3.51
CA ALA A 395 6.10 -3.99 2.45
C ALA A 395 6.61 -2.61 1.98
N SER A 396 5.74 -1.64 1.73
CA SER A 396 6.14 -0.29 1.32
C SER A 396 6.80 0.53 2.44
N LEU A 397 6.80 0.05 3.70
CA LEU A 397 7.26 0.83 4.84
C LEU A 397 8.65 0.44 5.34
N LEU A 398 9.50 1.45 5.55
CA LEU A 398 10.82 1.34 6.16
C LEU A 398 10.82 2.05 7.51
N LYS A 399 10.90 1.27 8.59
CA LYS A 399 10.92 1.74 9.97
C LYS A 399 12.26 2.35 10.34
N THR A 400 12.23 3.59 10.80
CA THR A 400 13.35 4.25 11.50
C THR A 400 13.02 4.37 12.99
N GLN A 401 13.89 4.99 13.78
CA GLN A 401 13.59 5.26 15.20
C GLN A 401 12.48 6.30 15.38
N ARG A 402 12.29 7.19 14.40
CA ARG A 402 11.40 8.36 14.53
C ARG A 402 10.08 8.22 13.76
N THR A 403 10.10 7.57 12.59
CA THR A 403 8.95 7.52 11.68
C THR A 403 9.12 6.40 10.63
N PHE A 404 8.13 6.24 9.75
CA PHE A 404 8.25 5.44 8.54
C PHE A 404 8.71 6.27 7.34
N TRP A 405 9.52 5.64 6.50
CA TRP A 405 9.68 6.04 5.10
C TRP A 405 8.80 5.17 4.23
N VAL A 406 8.12 5.78 3.27
CA VAL A 406 7.27 5.09 2.28
C VAL A 406 8.09 4.88 1.01
N ASP A 407 8.07 3.68 0.47
CA ASP A 407 8.83 3.25 -0.70
C ASP A 407 7.90 2.47 -1.66
N ARG A 408 8.35 2.16 -2.89
CA ARG A 408 7.61 1.37 -3.91
C ARG A 408 6.38 2.06 -4.52
N PHE A 409 6.55 3.28 -5.01
CA PHE A 409 5.50 4.07 -5.67
C PHE A 409 5.10 3.56 -7.08
N ASN A 410 5.44 2.32 -7.46
CA ASN A 410 5.18 1.79 -8.81
C ASN A 410 3.69 1.69 -9.17
N HIS A 411 2.81 1.74 -8.16
CA HIS A 411 1.36 1.66 -8.31
C HIS A 411 0.64 2.98 -7.96
N CYS A 412 1.37 4.08 -7.75
CA CYS A 412 0.77 5.34 -7.35
C CYS A 412 -0.13 5.90 -8.44
N ARG A 413 -1.24 6.51 -8.03
CA ARG A 413 -2.30 6.98 -8.94
C ARG A 413 -3.13 8.08 -8.30
N CYS A 414 -3.78 8.88 -9.13
CA CYS A 414 -4.82 9.80 -8.67
C CYS A 414 -6.07 8.97 -8.37
N ASP A 415 -6.47 8.87 -7.10
CA ASP A 415 -7.57 8.03 -6.65
C ASP A 415 -8.08 8.50 -5.27
N ILE A 416 -9.20 7.96 -4.82
CA ILE A 416 -9.85 8.35 -3.58
C ILE A 416 -9.05 7.85 -2.36
N ALA A 417 -8.50 8.76 -1.57
CA ALA A 417 -7.68 8.45 -0.38
C ALA A 417 -8.31 7.40 0.58
N VAL A 418 -9.62 7.50 0.84
CA VAL A 418 -10.29 6.59 1.79
C VAL A 418 -10.44 5.17 1.24
N THR A 419 -10.43 4.96 -0.08
CA THR A 419 -10.44 3.60 -0.65
C THR A 419 -9.07 2.92 -0.47
N GLU A 420 -7.97 3.67 -0.55
CA GLU A 420 -6.64 3.15 -0.19
C GLU A 420 -6.57 2.82 1.32
N LEU A 421 -7.14 3.65 2.19
CA LEU A 421 -7.25 3.33 3.61
C LEU A 421 -8.04 2.02 3.84
N ALA A 422 -9.15 1.83 3.11
CA ALA A 422 -9.94 0.59 3.18
C ALA A 422 -9.13 -0.63 2.74
N GLN A 423 -8.34 -0.50 1.67
CA GLN A 423 -7.48 -1.57 1.17
C GLN A 423 -6.36 -1.91 2.17
N PHE A 424 -5.74 -0.89 2.77
CA PHE A 424 -4.72 -1.09 3.80
C PHE A 424 -5.29 -1.80 5.03
N ILE A 425 -6.44 -1.35 5.54
CA ILE A 425 -7.13 -2.00 6.66
C ILE A 425 -7.55 -3.43 6.30
N SER A 426 -8.07 -3.65 5.08
CA SER A 426 -8.38 -5.00 4.60
C SER A 426 -7.17 -5.93 4.69
N ASN A 427 -5.99 -5.47 4.23
CA ASN A 427 -4.77 -6.27 4.28
C ASN A 427 -4.36 -6.62 5.72
N ILE A 428 -4.51 -5.68 6.67
CA ILE A 428 -4.24 -5.90 8.10
C ILE A 428 -5.23 -6.92 8.67
N VAL A 429 -6.53 -6.68 8.53
CA VAL A 429 -7.60 -7.49 9.12
C VAL A 429 -7.56 -8.95 8.65
N ARG A 430 -7.14 -9.19 7.41
CA ARG A 430 -7.04 -10.54 6.85
C ARG A 430 -5.85 -11.34 7.40
N SER A 431 -4.83 -10.65 7.93
CA SER A 431 -3.61 -11.27 8.42
C SER A 431 -3.74 -11.88 9.83
N SER A 432 -4.70 -11.40 10.62
CA SER A 432 -4.86 -11.72 12.05
C SER A 432 -6.32 -12.07 12.39
N ARG A 433 -6.56 -12.90 13.42
CA ARG A 433 -7.92 -13.16 13.92
C ARG A 433 -8.49 -11.96 14.69
N ASP A 434 -7.60 -11.24 15.37
CA ASP A 434 -7.90 -10.03 16.13
C ASP A 434 -7.71 -8.76 15.29
N GLY A 435 -7.63 -8.89 13.95
CA GLY A 435 -7.29 -7.80 13.05
C GLY A 435 -8.22 -6.58 13.11
N TRP A 436 -9.44 -6.73 13.66
CA TRP A 436 -10.32 -5.59 13.94
C TRP A 436 -9.73 -4.62 14.99
N LYS A 437 -8.98 -5.11 15.99
CA LYS A 437 -8.26 -4.26 16.95
C LYS A 437 -7.12 -3.51 16.26
N GLU A 438 -6.44 -4.18 15.34
CA GLU A 438 -5.35 -3.60 14.55
C GLU A 438 -5.89 -2.50 13.60
N ALA A 439 -7.06 -2.71 13.02
CA ALA A 439 -7.76 -1.73 12.20
C ALA A 439 -8.08 -0.44 12.98
N ILE A 440 -8.52 -0.56 14.24
CA ILE A 440 -8.77 0.60 15.12
C ILE A 440 -7.50 1.45 15.26
N TYR A 441 -6.35 0.83 15.56
CA TYR A 441 -5.08 1.55 15.67
C TYR A 441 -4.67 2.25 14.38
N VAL A 442 -4.91 1.62 13.22
CA VAL A 442 -4.67 2.27 11.91
C VAL A 442 -5.53 3.51 11.72
N VAL A 443 -6.84 3.41 12.03
CA VAL A 443 -7.77 4.54 11.89
C VAL A 443 -7.42 5.66 12.87
N GLU A 444 -7.13 5.35 14.13
CA GLU A 444 -6.68 6.34 15.12
C GLU A 444 -5.44 7.11 14.62
N GLY A 445 -4.48 6.38 14.06
CA GLY A 445 -3.30 6.96 13.43
C GLY A 445 -3.65 7.91 12.29
N TYR A 446 -4.52 7.46 11.38
CA TYR A 446 -4.99 8.25 10.24
C TYR A 446 -5.72 9.52 10.67
N GLU A 447 -6.70 9.38 11.57
CA GLU A 447 -7.52 10.48 12.10
C GLU A 447 -6.79 11.42 13.06
N SER A 448 -5.57 11.08 13.49
CA SER A 448 -4.66 12.01 14.16
C SER A 448 -4.15 13.12 13.23
N VAL A 449 -4.26 12.89 11.93
CA VAL A 449 -3.87 13.82 10.86
C VAL A 449 -5.13 14.37 10.21
N GLU A 450 -5.99 13.49 9.69
CA GLU A 450 -7.15 13.88 8.88
C GLU A 450 -8.41 13.17 9.33
N LYS A 451 -9.39 13.93 9.82
CA LYS A 451 -10.67 13.40 10.28
C LYS A 451 -11.47 12.84 9.11
N LEU A 452 -12.03 11.65 9.31
CA LEU A 452 -12.91 11.02 8.35
C LEU A 452 -14.30 11.66 8.47
N THR A 453 -14.83 12.15 7.36
CA THR A 453 -16.22 12.60 7.29
C THR A 453 -17.17 11.40 7.30
N GLU A 454 -18.46 11.63 7.52
CA GLU A 454 -19.46 10.55 7.39
C GLU A 454 -19.41 9.87 6.01
N ALA A 455 -19.21 10.65 4.95
CA ALA A 455 -19.05 10.12 3.59
C ALA A 455 -17.81 9.22 3.48
N ASP A 456 -16.68 9.62 4.08
CA ASP A 456 -15.46 8.81 4.11
C ASP A 456 -15.69 7.51 4.88
N TRP A 457 -16.37 7.56 6.03
CA TRP A 457 -16.73 6.38 6.80
C TRP A 457 -17.63 5.42 6.02
N ARG A 458 -18.65 5.92 5.31
CA ARG A 458 -19.49 5.07 4.45
C ARG A 458 -18.67 4.35 3.38
N ILE A 459 -17.76 5.06 2.71
CA ILE A 459 -16.86 4.45 1.70
C ILE A 459 -15.92 3.43 2.34
N LEU A 460 -15.28 3.76 3.45
CA LEU A 460 -14.36 2.88 4.17
C LEU A 460 -15.05 1.56 4.55
N LEU A 461 -16.18 1.67 5.21
CA LEU A 461 -16.92 0.54 5.74
C LEU A 461 -17.56 -0.29 4.62
N GLY A 462 -18.13 0.36 3.60
CA GLY A 462 -18.67 -0.32 2.42
C GLY A 462 -17.60 -1.14 1.70
N CYS A 463 -16.40 -0.59 1.50
CA CYS A 463 -15.27 -1.31 0.91
C CYS A 463 -14.81 -2.52 1.74
N LEU A 464 -14.88 -2.44 3.08
CA LEU A 464 -14.55 -3.56 3.97
C LEU A 464 -15.61 -4.67 3.95
N ILE A 465 -16.87 -4.32 3.71
CA ILE A 465 -18.00 -5.25 3.68
C ILE A 465 -18.04 -6.03 2.36
N ILE A 466 -17.69 -5.38 1.24
CA ILE A 466 -17.73 -6.02 -0.08
C ILE A 466 -16.68 -7.15 -0.17
N PRO A 467 -17.08 -8.38 -0.53
CA PRO A 467 -16.19 -9.53 -0.47
C PRO A 467 -15.36 -9.70 -1.75
N PHE A 468 -14.53 -8.70 -2.11
CA PHE A 468 -13.72 -8.72 -3.34
C PHE A 468 -12.87 -10.00 -3.50
N ASP A 469 -12.18 -10.44 -2.44
CA ASP A 469 -11.38 -11.67 -2.46
C ASP A 469 -12.21 -12.93 -2.73
N LEU A 470 -13.48 -12.93 -2.30
CA LEU A 470 -14.39 -14.03 -2.58
C LEU A 470 -14.70 -14.09 -4.07
N PHE A 471 -14.93 -12.94 -4.72
CA PHE A 471 -15.17 -12.86 -6.15
C PHE A 471 -13.97 -13.37 -6.96
N GLU A 472 -12.75 -12.96 -6.60
CA GLU A 472 -11.52 -13.48 -7.23
C GLU A 472 -11.36 -15.00 -7.05
N HIS A 473 -11.67 -15.50 -5.85
CA HIS A 473 -11.62 -16.94 -5.57
C HIS A 473 -12.66 -17.72 -6.38
N LEU A 474 -13.87 -17.18 -6.54
CA LEU A 474 -14.93 -17.79 -7.35
C LEU A 474 -14.57 -17.81 -8.83
N GLU A 475 -14.03 -16.72 -9.39
CA GLU A 475 -13.55 -16.68 -10.78
C GLU A 475 -12.45 -17.73 -11.00
N GLY A 476 -11.50 -17.81 -10.05
CA GLY A 476 -10.48 -18.85 -10.04
C GLY A 476 -11.07 -20.25 -10.14
N LYS A 477 -12.08 -20.56 -9.30
CA LYS A 477 -12.78 -21.85 -9.32
C LYS A 477 -13.51 -22.12 -10.64
N ILE A 478 -14.26 -21.15 -11.16
CA ILE A 478 -14.96 -21.31 -12.45
C ILE A 478 -13.97 -21.67 -13.56
N ARG A 479 -12.80 -21.00 -13.58
CA ARG A 479 -11.77 -21.23 -14.60
C ARG A 479 -11.09 -22.59 -14.47
N THR A 480 -10.87 -23.09 -13.25
CA THR A 480 -10.08 -24.32 -13.02
C THR A 480 -10.92 -25.59 -12.82
N GLU A 481 -12.19 -25.46 -12.44
CA GLU A 481 -13.06 -26.58 -12.05
C GLU A 481 -14.45 -26.49 -12.72
N PRO A 482 -14.55 -26.60 -14.06
CA PRO A 482 -15.84 -26.49 -14.73
C PRO A 482 -16.75 -27.70 -14.43
N ALA A 483 -18.07 -27.48 -14.49
CA ALA A 483 -19.12 -28.41 -14.03
C ALA A 483 -19.05 -29.86 -14.58
N ASN A 484 -18.35 -30.09 -15.69
CA ASN A 484 -18.24 -31.38 -16.35
C ASN A 484 -16.98 -32.18 -15.96
N THR A 485 -16.07 -31.62 -15.15
CA THR A 485 -14.74 -32.21 -14.89
C THR A 485 -14.68 -33.04 -13.60
N ILE A 486 -15.70 -32.97 -12.74
CA ILE A 486 -15.70 -33.67 -11.45
C ILE A 486 -16.35 -35.06 -11.64
N GLU A 487 -15.81 -35.89 -12.53
CA GLU A 487 -16.22 -37.31 -12.59
C GLU A 487 -15.49 -38.16 -11.54
N LEU A 488 -14.31 -37.73 -11.08
CA LEU A 488 -13.63 -38.16 -9.85
C LEU A 488 -12.46 -37.18 -9.65
N ILE A 489 -12.39 -36.42 -8.55
CA ILE A 489 -11.11 -35.83 -8.14
C ILE A 489 -10.40 -36.93 -7.35
N PRO A 490 -9.39 -37.64 -7.91
CA PRO A 490 -8.84 -38.84 -7.27
C PRO A 490 -7.88 -38.50 -6.12
N ASP A 491 -7.45 -37.25 -6.02
CA ASP A 491 -6.44 -36.81 -5.04
C ASP A 491 -7.07 -36.01 -3.90
N ARG A 492 -7.22 -36.68 -2.75
CA ARG A 492 -7.65 -36.11 -1.48
C ARG A 492 -6.86 -34.85 -1.09
N LYS A 493 -5.56 -34.75 -1.48
CA LYS A 493 -4.75 -33.57 -1.16
C LYS A 493 -5.17 -32.31 -1.93
N LEU A 494 -5.63 -32.46 -3.18
CA LEU A 494 -6.14 -31.34 -3.97
C LEU A 494 -7.47 -30.85 -3.41
N GLN A 495 -8.36 -31.77 -3.02
CA GLN A 495 -9.61 -31.44 -2.32
C GLN A 495 -9.31 -30.69 -1.00
N ASP A 496 -8.36 -31.16 -0.20
CA ASP A 496 -7.94 -30.51 1.04
C ASP A 496 -7.35 -29.10 0.82
N GLN A 497 -6.67 -28.87 -0.31
CA GLN A 497 -6.12 -27.56 -0.66
C GLN A 497 -7.22 -26.59 -1.10
N GLY A 498 -8.13 -27.04 -1.97
CA GLY A 498 -9.29 -26.26 -2.42
C GLY A 498 -10.17 -25.85 -1.24
N PHE A 499 -10.52 -26.82 -0.38
CA PHE A 499 -11.28 -26.56 0.85
C PHE A 499 -10.59 -25.53 1.76
N ARG A 500 -9.29 -25.69 2.02
CA ARG A 500 -8.53 -24.75 2.88
C ARG A 500 -8.50 -23.34 2.31
N ARG A 501 -8.35 -23.18 0.99
CA ARG A 501 -8.39 -21.87 0.33
C ARG A 501 -9.75 -21.23 0.49
N THR A 502 -10.82 -21.95 0.15
CA THR A 502 -12.20 -21.49 0.28
C THR A 502 -12.55 -21.08 1.71
N ARG A 503 -12.22 -21.94 2.68
CA ARG A 503 -12.43 -21.64 4.10
C ARG A 503 -11.69 -20.37 4.52
N ARG A 504 -10.43 -20.23 4.11
CA ARG A 504 -9.64 -19.03 4.41
C ARG A 504 -10.28 -17.77 3.82
N THR A 505 -10.75 -17.83 2.57
CA THR A 505 -11.41 -16.70 1.90
C THR A 505 -12.71 -16.28 2.60
N ILE A 506 -13.52 -17.24 3.06
CA ILE A 506 -14.73 -16.95 3.82
C ILE A 506 -14.38 -16.35 5.19
N GLU A 507 -13.38 -16.92 5.88
CA GLU A 507 -12.89 -16.39 7.15
C GLU A 507 -12.36 -14.95 7.01
N THR A 508 -11.63 -14.63 5.93
CA THR A 508 -11.13 -13.28 5.69
C THR A 508 -12.25 -12.28 5.42
N CYS A 509 -13.29 -12.66 4.67
CA CYS A 509 -14.47 -11.81 4.46
C CYS A 509 -15.22 -11.55 5.78
N ASN A 510 -15.39 -12.59 6.62
CA ASN A 510 -16.04 -12.45 7.92
C ASN A 510 -15.23 -11.57 8.88
N ARG A 511 -13.90 -11.64 8.86
CA ARG A 511 -13.04 -10.75 9.65
C ARG A 511 -13.16 -9.30 9.19
N ALA A 512 -13.16 -9.04 7.89
CA ALA A 512 -13.33 -7.70 7.33
C ALA A 512 -14.69 -7.10 7.72
N TYR A 513 -15.77 -7.89 7.61
CA TYR A 513 -17.10 -7.50 8.10
C TYR A 513 -17.12 -7.21 9.60
N ALA A 514 -16.49 -8.06 10.42
CA ALA A 514 -16.41 -7.83 11.87
C ALA A 514 -15.63 -6.55 12.20
N ALA A 515 -14.56 -6.25 11.47
CA ALA A 515 -13.83 -5.00 11.61
C ALA A 515 -14.71 -3.79 11.22
N ALA A 516 -15.44 -3.87 10.11
CA ALA A 516 -16.39 -2.82 9.71
C ALA A 516 -17.45 -2.59 10.80
N TYR A 517 -18.01 -3.64 11.38
CA TYR A 517 -18.98 -3.53 12.48
C TYR A 517 -18.41 -2.83 13.71
N ARG A 518 -17.20 -3.20 14.13
CA ARG A 518 -16.53 -2.59 15.30
C ARG A 518 -16.17 -1.13 15.05
N LEU A 519 -15.66 -0.82 13.85
CA LEU A 519 -15.31 0.54 13.45
C LEU A 519 -16.56 1.43 13.35
N ALA A 520 -17.66 0.93 12.79
CA ALA A 520 -18.92 1.65 12.72
C ALA A 520 -19.46 2.00 14.11
N ALA A 521 -19.41 1.05 15.05
CA ALA A 521 -19.81 1.30 16.44
C ALA A 521 -18.96 2.38 17.11
N GLN A 522 -17.64 2.38 16.87
CA GLN A 522 -16.73 3.42 17.39
C GLN A 522 -17.00 4.80 16.75
N ALA A 523 -17.41 4.82 15.48
CA ALA A 523 -17.78 6.03 14.76
C ALA A 523 -19.24 6.47 15.00
N GLU A 524 -19.98 5.78 15.87
CA GLU A 524 -21.41 6.02 16.16
C GLU A 524 -22.31 5.93 14.90
N LEU A 525 -21.94 5.08 13.95
CA LEU A 525 -22.66 4.84 12.70
C LEU A 525 -23.44 3.52 12.73
N ALA A 526 -24.68 3.56 12.26
CA ALA A 526 -25.47 2.36 12.03
C ALA A 526 -25.09 1.73 10.68
N LEU A 527 -24.52 0.51 10.72
CA LEU A 527 -24.29 -0.25 9.49
C LEU A 527 -25.62 -0.66 8.83
N PRO A 528 -25.66 -0.77 7.50
CA PRO A 528 -26.78 -1.38 6.80
C PRO A 528 -26.76 -2.89 7.09
N ILE A 529 -27.65 -3.35 7.97
CA ILE A 529 -27.76 -4.77 8.40
C ILE A 529 -28.49 -5.60 7.35
#